data_AF-A0A9R1A5D5-F1
#
_entry.id   AF-A0A9R1A5D5-F1
#
_cell.length_a   1.000
_cell.length_b   1.000
_cell.length_c   1.000
_cell.angle_alpha   90.00
_cell.angle_beta   90.00
_cell.angle_gamma   90.00
#
_symmetry.space_group_name_H-M   'P 1'
#
loop_
_entity.id
_entity.type
_entity.pdbx_description
1 polymer ?
#
loop_
_entity_poly.entity_id
_entity_poly.type
_entity_poly.pdbx_seq_one_letter_code
_entity_poly.pdbx_strand_id
1 'polypeptide(L)'
;MDMDQQRYYYYNMLKRRTLCVIVLLLALWYRSRDGRKFRGKGRKYGPLVQRDIYRTNVLIRLFDTSDATCIKQLRMTRAVFYKLCNRLRQKELLSDTFHVSVEEQVAMFLYMVGQHHTNSSVGFWFWRSSETVSRYFNIVLRAMGELARDLIYIRSTDTHTKITSSPNRFYPYFEVILRP
;
A
#
# COMPACT_ATOMS: atom_id res chain seq x y z
N MET A 1 -67.98 -34.23 -19.34
CA MET A 1 -67.21 -33.62 -18.24
C MET A 1 -67.85 -32.28 -17.96
N ASP A 2 -68.32 -32.05 -16.74
CA ASP A 2 -69.27 -30.97 -16.42
C ASP A 2 -68.64 -29.57 -16.56
N MET A 3 -69.41 -28.62 -17.11
CA MET A 3 -68.96 -27.26 -17.44
C MET A 3 -68.53 -26.48 -16.18
N ASP A 4 -69.15 -26.78 -15.05
CA ASP A 4 -68.83 -26.20 -13.75
C ASP A 4 -67.50 -26.70 -13.19
N GLN A 5 -67.15 -27.95 -13.49
CA GLN A 5 -65.87 -28.54 -13.09
C GLN A 5 -64.71 -27.93 -13.88
N GLN A 6 -64.88 -27.66 -15.18
CA GLN A 6 -63.88 -26.92 -15.98
C GLN A 6 -63.69 -25.47 -15.48
N ARG A 7 -64.78 -24.77 -15.14
CA ARG A 7 -64.71 -23.42 -14.55
C ARG A 7 -64.01 -23.44 -13.19
N TYR A 8 -64.29 -24.42 -12.36
CA TYR A 8 -63.64 -24.59 -11.06
C TYR A 8 -62.12 -24.83 -11.21
N TYR A 9 -61.71 -25.73 -12.11
CA TYR A 9 -60.30 -25.95 -12.40
C TYR A 9 -59.61 -24.72 -12.97
N TYR A 10 -60.26 -23.98 -13.87
CA TYR A 10 -59.74 -22.73 -14.43
C TYR A 10 -59.56 -21.66 -13.36
N TYR A 11 -60.57 -21.46 -12.49
CA TYR A 11 -60.51 -20.51 -11.38
C TYR A 11 -59.37 -20.85 -10.41
N ASN A 12 -59.23 -22.12 -10.04
CA ASN A 12 -58.14 -22.56 -9.16
C ASN A 12 -56.76 -22.45 -9.82
N MET A 13 -56.65 -22.71 -11.13
CA MET A 13 -55.41 -22.51 -11.88
C MET A 13 -55.03 -21.01 -11.92
N LEU A 14 -56.00 -20.14 -12.19
CA LEU A 14 -55.79 -18.69 -12.23
C LEU A 14 -55.42 -18.14 -10.84
N LYS A 15 -56.12 -18.59 -9.79
CA LYS A 15 -55.86 -18.23 -8.39
C LYS A 15 -54.47 -18.67 -7.92
N ARG A 16 -53.99 -19.85 -8.32
CA ARG A 16 -52.62 -20.29 -8.00
C ARG A 16 -51.57 -19.43 -8.68
N ARG A 17 -51.77 -19.07 -9.96
CA ARG A 17 -50.85 -18.19 -10.70
C ARG A 17 -50.77 -16.80 -10.07
N THR A 18 -51.91 -16.20 -9.71
CA THR A 18 -51.92 -14.88 -9.07
C THR A 18 -51.25 -14.91 -7.69
N LEU A 19 -51.49 -15.95 -6.89
CA LEU A 19 -50.81 -16.14 -5.60
C LEU A 19 -49.29 -16.25 -5.76
N CYS A 20 -48.80 -17.02 -6.75
CA CYS A 20 -47.37 -17.12 -7.03
C CYS A 20 -46.76 -15.76 -7.40
N VAL A 21 -47.43 -14.96 -8.23
CA VAL A 21 -46.97 -13.62 -8.60
C VAL A 21 -46.91 -12.70 -7.37
N ILE A 22 -47.93 -12.73 -6.51
CA ILE A 22 -47.95 -11.92 -5.28
C ILE A 22 -46.79 -12.31 -4.35
N VAL A 23 -46.54 -13.61 -4.16
CA VAL A 23 -45.42 -14.10 -3.33
C VAL A 23 -44.08 -13.68 -3.91
N LEU A 24 -43.89 -13.75 -5.23
CA LEU A 24 -42.67 -13.29 -5.89
C LEU A 24 -42.47 -11.78 -5.73
N LEU A 25 -43.53 -10.98 -5.88
CA LEU A 25 -43.47 -9.54 -5.67
C LEU A 25 -43.12 -9.19 -4.21
N LEU A 26 -43.69 -9.91 -3.24
CA LEU A 26 -43.36 -9.74 -1.82
C LEU A 26 -41.91 -10.15 -1.50
N ALA A 27 -41.42 -11.23 -2.10
CA ALA A 27 -40.04 -11.67 -1.95
C ALA A 27 -39.03 -10.66 -2.54
N LEU A 28 -39.33 -10.13 -3.74
CA LEU A 28 -38.54 -9.06 -4.38
C LEU A 28 -38.60 -7.76 -3.57
N TRP A 29 -39.75 -7.42 -3.01
CA TRP A 29 -39.90 -6.25 -2.15
C TRP A 29 -39.15 -6.41 -0.83
N TYR A 30 -39.21 -7.58 -0.20
CA TYR A 30 -38.47 -7.87 1.03
C TYR A 30 -36.96 -7.81 0.76
N ARG A 31 -36.48 -8.45 -0.31
CA ARG A 31 -35.07 -8.43 -0.74
C ARG A 31 -34.58 -7.02 -1.08
N SER A 32 -35.41 -6.20 -1.75
CA SER A 32 -35.06 -4.80 -2.05
C SER A 32 -35.18 -3.86 -0.84
N ARG A 33 -36.03 -4.18 0.15
CA ARG A 33 -36.12 -3.45 1.42
C ARG A 33 -34.93 -3.73 2.33
N ASP A 34 -34.42 -4.95 2.35
CA ASP A 34 -33.21 -5.30 3.11
C ASP A 34 -31.97 -4.61 2.53
N GLY A 35 -31.85 -4.58 1.19
CA GLY A 35 -30.81 -3.81 0.50
C GLY A 35 -30.88 -2.29 0.74
N ARG A 36 -32.06 -1.73 1.06
CA ARG A 36 -32.21 -0.31 1.43
C ARG A 36 -31.73 0.00 2.85
N LYS A 37 -31.81 -0.95 3.79
CA LYS A 37 -31.29 -0.77 5.16
C LYS A 37 -29.76 -0.70 5.22
N PHE A 38 -29.07 -1.35 4.26
CA PHE A 38 -27.60 -1.30 4.13
C PHE A 38 -27.06 -0.10 3.34
N ARG A 39 -27.91 0.71 2.71
CA ARG A 39 -27.51 2.02 2.16
C ARG A 39 -27.42 3.04 3.30
N GLY A 40 -26.51 2.80 4.23
CA GLY A 40 -26.07 3.82 5.17
C GLY A 40 -25.72 5.08 4.39
N LYS A 41 -26.14 6.25 4.89
CA LYS A 41 -25.76 7.56 4.35
C LYS A 41 -24.27 7.49 3.99
N GLY A 42 -23.93 7.65 2.70
CA GLY A 42 -22.54 7.56 2.25
C GLY A 42 -21.68 8.43 3.14
N ARG A 43 -20.58 7.88 3.65
CA ARG A 43 -19.64 8.64 4.49
C ARG A 43 -19.29 9.91 3.71
N LYS A 44 -19.71 11.07 4.20
CA LYS A 44 -19.33 12.34 3.61
C LYS A 44 -17.84 12.50 3.88
N TYR A 45 -17.03 12.28 2.85
CA TYR A 45 -15.62 12.63 2.92
C TYR A 45 -15.53 14.15 3.10
N GLY A 46 -14.59 14.59 3.95
CA GLY A 46 -14.23 16.00 4.00
C GLY A 46 -13.71 16.50 2.64
N PRO A 47 -13.44 17.80 2.50
CA PRO A 47 -13.00 18.38 1.22
C PRO A 47 -11.77 17.63 0.67
N LEU A 48 -11.95 16.90 -0.43
CA LEU A 48 -10.88 16.06 -1.02
C LEU A 48 -9.68 16.91 -1.45
N VAL A 49 -9.96 18.06 -2.08
CA VAL A 49 -8.95 19.03 -2.51
C VAL A 49 -8.05 19.46 -1.35
N GLN A 50 -8.66 19.80 -0.20
CA GLN A 50 -7.89 20.27 0.95
C GLN A 50 -7.00 19.16 1.53
N ARG A 51 -7.50 17.91 1.53
CA ARG A 51 -6.71 16.75 1.95
C ARG A 51 -5.51 16.50 1.02
N ASP A 52 -5.70 16.66 -0.28
CA ASP A 52 -4.62 16.46 -1.24
C ASP A 52 -3.57 17.58 -1.15
N ILE A 53 -3.99 18.83 -0.88
CA ILE A 53 -3.07 19.94 -0.55
C ILE A 53 -2.21 19.59 0.67
N TYR A 54 -2.80 19.09 1.77
CA TYR A 54 -2.03 18.73 2.96
C TYR A 54 -1.01 17.62 2.68
N ARG A 55 -1.38 16.61 1.88
CA ARG A 55 -0.46 15.53 1.49
C ARG A 55 0.71 16.06 0.69
N THR A 56 0.44 16.84 -0.34
CA THR A 56 1.49 17.43 -1.18
C THR A 56 2.43 18.30 -0.36
N ASN A 57 1.92 19.11 0.58
CA ASN A 57 2.74 19.93 1.46
C ASN A 57 3.67 19.10 2.36
N VAL A 58 3.20 17.97 2.87
CA VAL A 58 4.03 17.05 3.67
C VAL A 58 5.18 16.50 2.83
N LEU A 59 4.91 16.06 1.60
CA LEU A 59 5.93 15.55 0.68
C LEU A 59 6.98 16.62 0.32
N ILE A 60 6.53 17.82 -0.04
CA ILE A 60 7.41 18.96 -0.34
C ILE A 60 8.33 19.26 0.86
N ARG A 61 7.76 19.24 2.08
CA ARG A 61 8.51 19.48 3.31
C ARG A 61 9.56 18.41 3.57
N LEU A 62 9.25 17.15 3.27
CA LEU A 62 10.08 16.00 3.61
C LEU A 62 11.30 15.88 2.72
N PHE A 63 11.12 16.00 1.40
CA PHE A 63 12.18 15.73 0.43
C PHE A 63 12.44 16.83 -0.60
N ASP A 64 11.58 17.84 -0.80
CA ASP A 64 11.86 18.92 -1.78
C ASP A 64 12.42 20.21 -1.18
N THR A 65 12.40 20.35 0.14
CA THR A 65 12.83 21.59 0.80
C THR A 65 14.35 21.74 0.87
N SER A 66 15.06 20.74 1.41
CA SER A 66 16.53 20.78 1.53
C SER A 66 17.11 19.38 1.73
N ASP A 67 18.38 19.20 1.34
CA ASP A 67 19.11 17.96 1.63
C ASP A 67 19.26 17.71 3.14
N ALA A 68 19.44 18.76 3.94
CA ALA A 68 19.54 18.63 5.39
C ALA A 68 18.25 18.02 5.99
N THR A 69 17.08 18.47 5.54
CA THR A 69 15.80 17.90 5.95
C THR A 69 15.66 16.46 5.47
N CYS A 70 15.96 16.19 4.19
CA CYS A 70 15.86 14.85 3.62
C CYS A 70 16.78 13.86 4.35
N ILE A 71 18.03 14.24 4.65
CA ILE A 71 18.95 13.42 5.45
C ILE A 71 18.39 13.22 6.86
N LYS A 72 17.93 14.30 7.50
CA LYS A 72 17.42 14.24 8.87
C LYS A 72 16.21 13.33 8.98
N GLN A 73 15.31 13.32 8.00
CA GLN A 73 14.06 12.55 8.05
C GLN A 73 14.18 11.17 7.40
N LEU A 74 14.80 11.07 6.23
CA LEU A 74 14.85 9.88 5.38
C LEU A 74 16.23 9.19 5.32
N ARG A 75 17.24 9.71 6.04
CA ARG A 75 18.61 9.17 6.11
C ARG A 75 19.39 9.17 4.79
N MET A 76 18.96 9.96 3.81
CA MET A 76 19.66 10.12 2.52
C MET A 76 19.45 11.51 1.95
N THR A 77 20.31 11.94 1.03
CA THR A 77 20.11 13.18 0.27
C THR A 77 18.94 13.05 -0.69
N ARG A 78 18.39 14.18 -1.12
CA ARG A 78 17.28 14.26 -2.07
C ARG A 78 17.64 13.59 -3.39
N ALA A 79 18.85 13.82 -3.88
CA ALA A 79 19.33 13.19 -5.12
C ALA A 79 19.36 11.66 -5.03
N VAL A 80 19.78 11.10 -3.89
CA VAL A 80 19.80 9.65 -3.67
C VAL A 80 18.38 9.10 -3.52
N PHE A 81 17.50 9.82 -2.82
CA PHE A 81 16.08 9.47 -2.68
C PHE A 81 15.38 9.33 -4.04
N TYR A 82 15.51 10.33 -4.91
CA TYR A 82 14.91 10.27 -6.24
C TYR A 82 15.55 9.19 -7.13
N LYS A 83 16.86 8.97 -7.02
CA LYS A 83 17.53 7.85 -7.71
C LYS A 83 16.99 6.50 -7.24
N LEU A 84 16.74 6.31 -5.95
CA LEU A 84 16.14 5.10 -5.40
C LEU A 84 14.72 4.89 -5.95
N CYS A 85 13.87 5.92 -5.89
CA CYS A 85 12.50 5.85 -6.42
C CYS A 85 12.50 5.49 -7.91
N ASN A 86 13.36 6.13 -8.71
CA ASN A 86 13.50 5.83 -10.12
C ASN A 86 14.01 4.41 -10.38
N ARG A 87 14.96 3.92 -9.57
CA ARG A 87 15.47 2.55 -9.71
C ARG A 87 14.39 1.51 -9.41
N LEU A 88 13.58 1.74 -8.38
CA LEU A 88 12.46 0.88 -8.02
C LEU A 88 11.38 0.86 -9.12
N ARG A 89 11.10 2.04 -9.72
CA ARG A 89 10.18 2.18 -10.86
C ARG A 89 10.70 1.48 -12.12
N GLN A 90 11.97 1.66 -12.46
CA GLN A 90 12.61 1.03 -13.64
C GLN A 90 12.66 -0.49 -13.57
N LYS A 91 12.77 -1.05 -12.36
CA LYS A 91 12.71 -2.51 -12.15
C LYS A 91 11.29 -3.04 -12.00
N GLU A 92 10.29 -2.19 -12.17
CA GLU A 92 8.87 -2.54 -12.00
C GLU A 92 8.55 -3.11 -10.61
N LEU A 93 9.39 -2.80 -9.60
CA LEU A 93 9.19 -3.24 -8.22
C LEU A 93 8.15 -2.40 -7.50
N LEU A 94 8.03 -1.13 -7.90
CA LEU A 94 7.02 -0.19 -7.42
C LEU A 94 6.44 0.60 -8.60
N SER A 95 5.18 0.97 -8.47
CA SER A 95 4.46 1.79 -9.43
C SER A 95 3.61 2.84 -8.73
N ASP A 96 3.35 3.94 -9.43
CA ASP A 96 2.46 4.98 -8.97
C ASP A 96 1.02 4.44 -8.97
N THR A 97 0.31 4.66 -7.87
CA THR A 97 -1.13 4.36 -7.79
C THR A 97 -1.93 5.64 -7.91
N PHE A 98 -3.23 5.54 -8.17
CA PHE A 98 -4.12 6.70 -8.25
C PHE A 98 -4.06 7.61 -7.01
N HIS A 99 -3.72 7.05 -5.85
CA HIS A 99 -3.73 7.79 -4.59
C HIS A 99 -2.37 7.99 -3.94
N VAL A 100 -1.33 7.22 -4.28
CA VAL A 100 -0.02 7.24 -3.59
C VAL A 100 1.08 7.02 -4.61
N SER A 101 1.95 8.02 -4.77
CA SER A 101 3.11 7.93 -5.69
C SER A 101 4.22 7.06 -5.10
N VAL A 102 5.14 6.58 -5.93
CA VAL A 102 6.31 5.80 -5.48
C VAL A 102 7.11 6.59 -4.44
N GLU A 103 7.28 7.89 -4.63
CA GLU A 103 7.98 8.77 -3.70
C GLU A 103 7.29 8.78 -2.33
N GLU A 104 5.95 8.90 -2.29
CA GLU A 104 5.21 8.84 -1.02
C GLU A 104 5.31 7.45 -0.36
N GLN A 105 5.25 6.37 -1.15
CA GLN A 105 5.41 5.00 -0.63
C GLN A 105 6.77 4.81 0.03
N VAL A 106 7.85 5.16 -0.69
CA VAL A 106 9.23 5.04 -0.22
C VAL A 106 9.50 6.00 0.94
N ALA A 107 8.95 7.23 0.90
CA ALA A 107 9.05 8.19 1.99
C ALA A 107 8.41 7.68 3.28
N MET A 108 7.19 7.12 3.23
CA MET A 108 6.55 6.52 4.41
C MET A 108 7.41 5.41 5.02
N PHE A 109 7.97 4.53 4.19
CA PHE A 109 8.84 3.45 4.64
C PHE A 109 10.11 3.99 5.30
N LEU A 110 10.85 4.87 4.61
CA LEU A 110 12.11 5.45 5.09
C LEU A 110 11.92 6.29 6.35
N TYR A 111 10.82 7.04 6.44
CA TYR A 111 10.46 7.81 7.62
C TYR A 111 10.22 6.89 8.83
N MET A 112 9.59 5.73 8.61
CA MET A 112 9.36 4.73 9.65
C MET A 112 10.67 4.08 10.13
N VAL A 113 11.47 3.54 9.21
CA VAL A 113 12.69 2.79 9.57
C VAL A 113 13.85 3.71 9.97
N GLY A 114 13.90 4.93 9.44
CA GLY A 114 14.97 5.89 9.70
C GLY A 114 14.84 6.58 11.06
N GLN A 115 13.63 6.70 11.61
CA GLN A 115 13.36 7.43 12.86
C GLN A 115 12.62 6.60 13.92
N HIS A 116 12.41 5.30 13.68
CA HIS A 116 11.62 4.41 14.55
C HIS A 116 10.19 4.92 14.81
N HIS A 117 9.56 5.57 13.82
CA HIS A 117 8.18 6.00 13.94
C HIS A 117 7.20 4.82 13.92
N THR A 118 6.10 4.94 14.65
CA THR A 118 5.03 3.94 14.63
C THR A 118 4.12 4.12 13.42
N ASN A 119 3.41 3.07 13.01
CA ASN A 119 2.41 3.13 11.94
C ASN A 119 1.38 4.26 12.16
N SER A 120 0.87 4.39 13.38
CA SER A 120 -0.08 5.45 13.73
C SER A 120 0.51 6.86 13.58
N SER A 121 1.77 7.06 13.99
CA SER A 121 2.47 8.33 13.82
C SER A 121 2.62 8.69 12.34
N VAL A 122 3.08 7.75 11.51
CA VAL A 122 3.24 7.96 10.06
C VAL A 122 1.88 8.25 9.42
N GLY A 123 0.82 7.52 9.78
CA GLY A 123 -0.53 7.75 9.24
C GLY A 123 -1.05 9.16 9.54
N PHE A 124 -0.82 9.65 10.75
CA PHE A 124 -1.15 11.02 11.12
C PHE A 124 -0.37 12.05 10.30
N TRP A 125 0.95 11.90 10.19
CA TRP A 125 1.80 12.86 9.48
C TRP A 125 1.56 12.89 7.96
N PHE A 126 1.34 11.73 7.34
CA PHE A 126 1.11 11.62 5.89
C PHE A 126 -0.36 11.76 5.48
N TRP A 127 -1.29 12.00 6.42
CA TRP A 127 -2.73 12.05 6.14
C TRP A 127 -3.25 10.78 5.44
N ARG A 128 -2.79 9.62 5.93
CA ARG A 128 -3.13 8.27 5.44
C ARG A 128 -3.70 7.40 6.54
N SER A 129 -4.54 6.44 6.17
CA SER A 129 -5.00 5.41 7.12
C SER A 129 -3.83 4.53 7.55
N SER A 130 -3.87 3.99 8.77
CA SER A 130 -2.87 3.01 9.24
C SER A 130 -2.82 1.75 8.36
N GLU A 131 -3.94 1.42 7.72
CA GLU A 131 -4.03 0.35 6.72
C GLU A 131 -3.25 0.71 5.45
N THR A 132 -3.35 1.96 4.96
CA THR A 132 -2.54 2.44 3.82
C THR A 132 -1.05 2.41 4.15
N VAL A 133 -0.66 2.91 5.32
CA VAL A 133 0.74 2.92 5.75
C VAL A 133 1.27 1.49 5.89
N SER A 134 0.53 0.59 6.55
CA SER A 134 0.94 -0.82 6.70
C SER A 134 1.07 -1.54 5.35
N ARG A 135 0.14 -1.31 4.42
CA ARG A 135 0.20 -1.86 3.07
C ARG A 135 1.50 -1.44 2.38
N TYR A 136 1.75 -0.14 2.28
CA TYR A 136 2.92 0.36 1.55
C TYR A 136 4.24 0.08 2.25
N PHE A 137 4.26 0.03 3.59
CA PHE A 137 5.42 -0.45 4.32
C PHE A 137 5.84 -1.85 3.85
N ASN A 138 4.90 -2.80 3.78
CA ASN A 138 5.19 -4.17 3.37
C ASN A 138 5.56 -4.29 1.88
N ILE A 139 4.88 -3.53 1.02
CA ILE A 139 5.19 -3.48 -0.43
C ILE A 139 6.62 -2.96 -0.64
N VAL A 140 6.97 -1.83 -0.02
CA VAL A 140 8.31 -1.24 -0.14
C VAL A 140 9.36 -2.14 0.51
N LEU A 141 9.10 -2.75 1.67
CA LEU A 141 10.04 -3.68 2.30
C LEU A 141 10.42 -4.84 1.38
N ARG A 142 9.43 -5.44 0.69
CA ARG A 142 9.69 -6.51 -0.29
C ARG A 142 10.50 -6.00 -1.48
N ALA A 143 10.12 -4.85 -2.04
CA ALA A 143 10.84 -4.23 -3.15
C ALA A 143 12.29 -3.90 -2.78
N MET A 144 12.55 -3.42 -1.56
CA MET A 144 13.89 -3.17 -1.05
C MET A 144 14.69 -4.46 -0.88
N GLY A 145 14.06 -5.55 -0.43
CA GLY A 145 14.69 -6.87 -0.35
C GLY A 145 15.11 -7.41 -1.72
N GLU A 146 14.27 -7.25 -2.74
CA GLU A 146 14.60 -7.63 -4.12
C GLU A 146 15.72 -6.74 -4.69
N LEU A 147 15.66 -5.42 -4.46
CA LEU A 147 16.71 -4.50 -4.89
C LEU A 147 18.05 -4.77 -4.17
N ALA A 148 18.02 -5.19 -2.91
CA ALA A 148 19.22 -5.45 -2.11
C ALA A 148 20.06 -6.59 -2.68
N ARG A 149 19.45 -7.59 -3.34
CA ARG A 149 20.19 -8.70 -4.00
C ARG A 149 21.18 -8.21 -5.05
N ASP A 150 20.86 -7.10 -5.73
CA ASP A 150 21.70 -6.52 -6.77
C ASP A 150 22.72 -5.52 -6.21
N LEU A 151 22.46 -4.95 -5.04
CA LEU A 151 23.28 -3.88 -4.45
C LEU A 151 24.24 -4.40 -3.38
N ILE A 152 23.82 -5.40 -2.62
CA ILE A 152 24.52 -5.98 -1.48
C ILE A 152 25.01 -7.36 -1.89
N TYR A 153 26.15 -7.40 -2.56
CA TYR A 153 26.86 -8.63 -2.89
C TYR A 153 28.35 -8.46 -2.59
N ILE A 154 29.02 -9.58 -2.29
CA ILE A 154 30.47 -9.60 -2.08
C ILE A 154 31.14 -9.41 -3.44
N ARG A 155 31.77 -8.25 -3.64
CA ARG A 155 32.49 -7.94 -4.89
C ARG A 155 33.79 -8.73 -5.05
N SER A 156 34.46 -9.04 -3.95
CA SER A 156 35.64 -9.90 -3.91
C SER A 156 35.85 -10.43 -2.50
N THR A 157 36.37 -11.65 -2.38
CA THR A 157 36.90 -12.25 -1.15
C THR A 157 38.36 -11.87 -0.90
N ASP A 158 39.01 -11.24 -1.88
CA ASP A 158 40.40 -10.82 -1.76
C ASP A 158 40.54 -9.66 -0.79
N THR A 159 41.56 -9.75 0.05
CA THR A 159 41.93 -8.69 0.97
C THR A 159 42.31 -7.43 0.18
N HIS A 160 41.57 -6.34 0.42
CA HIS A 160 41.82 -5.07 -0.25
C HIS A 160 43.29 -4.63 -0.11
N THR A 161 43.89 -4.11 -1.19
CA THR A 161 45.32 -3.76 -1.26
C THR A 161 45.78 -2.85 -0.13
N LYS A 162 44.92 -1.94 0.32
CA LYS A 162 45.18 -1.05 1.47
C LYS A 162 45.47 -1.79 2.78
N ILE A 163 44.92 -2.99 2.97
CA ILE A 163 45.14 -3.84 4.15
C ILE A 163 46.45 -4.63 3.97
N THR A 164 46.69 -5.22 2.80
CA THR A 164 47.93 -5.97 2.52
C THR A 164 49.17 -5.07 2.42
N SER A 165 49.02 -3.83 1.94
CA SER A 165 50.10 -2.86 1.81
C SER A 165 50.49 -2.16 3.12
N SER A 166 49.79 -2.42 4.24
CA SER A 166 50.08 -1.81 5.54
C SER A 166 50.16 -2.87 6.66
N PRO A 167 51.21 -3.72 6.63
CA PRO A 167 51.34 -4.89 7.49
C PRO A 167 51.37 -4.58 8.99
N ASN A 168 51.76 -3.37 9.40
CA ASN A 168 51.84 -3.03 10.83
C ASN A 168 50.61 -2.30 11.38
N ARG A 169 49.65 -1.89 10.54
CA ARG A 169 48.48 -1.11 10.99
C ARG A 169 47.20 -1.92 10.91
N PHE A 170 46.90 -2.49 9.75
CA PHE A 170 45.61 -3.14 9.53
C PHE A 170 45.72 -4.67 9.56
N TYR A 171 46.81 -5.23 9.05
CA TYR A 171 47.01 -6.67 8.94
C TYR A 171 46.84 -7.48 10.23
N PRO A 172 47.28 -7.03 11.43
CA PRO A 172 47.14 -7.80 12.67
C PRO A 172 45.68 -8.14 13.03
N TYR A 173 44.72 -7.33 12.60
CA TYR A 173 43.28 -7.56 12.86
C TYR A 173 42.64 -8.60 11.93
N PHE A 174 43.35 -9.06 10.90
CA PHE A 174 42.83 -9.99 9.89
C PHE A 174 43.61 -11.32 9.82
N GLU A 175 44.58 -11.54 10.71
CA GLU A 175 45.43 -12.75 10.71
C GLU A 175 44.68 -14.06 10.92
N VAL A 176 43.56 -14.05 11.65
CA VAL A 176 42.76 -15.26 11.97
C VAL A 176 41.91 -15.71 10.78
N ILE A 177 41.62 -14.80 9.84
CA ILE A 177 40.78 -15.06 8.65
C ILE A 177 41.64 -15.46 7.45
N LEU A 178 42.92 -15.09 7.43
CA LEU A 178 43.84 -15.27 6.30
C LEU A 178 44.83 -16.44 6.47
N ARG A 179 44.78 -17.18 7.60
CA ARG A 179 45.51 -18.45 7.75
C ARG A 179 44.60 -19.62 7.33
N PRO A 180 45.01 -20.44 6.35
CA PRO A 180 44.25 -21.60 5.87
C PRO A 180 44.15 -22.72 6.92
#